data_AF-A0A2X2W291-F1
#
_entry.id   AF-A0A2X2W291-F1
#
_cell.length_a   1.000
_cell.length_b   1.000
_cell.length_c   1.000
_cell.angle_alpha   90.00
_cell.angle_beta   90.00
_cell.angle_gamma   90.00
#
_symmetry.space_group_name_H-M   'P 1'
#
loop_
_entity.id
_entity.type
_entity.pdbx_description
1 polymer ?
#
loop_
_entity_poly.entity_id
_entity_poly.type
_entity_poly.pdbx_seq_one_letter_code
_entity_poly.pdbx_strand_id
1 'polypeptide(L)'
;MSNKYNIEENINIIINELNNNSELIIKRFLIGIKNPIDVAIIYINGLVNSDLINRDILNPLMIEIREDLSEILYLSDYLCKKYICISDAQIEEDVRKVVNQIKNGKTVLIINQCKDYILMDTKGGMYRQISDAQNESSIRGPRESFILK
;
A
#
# COMPACT_ATOMS: atom_id res chain seq x y z
N MET A 1 -24.67 20.58 -5.51
CA MET A 1 -24.57 19.42 -4.61
C MET A 1 -23.19 19.46 -3.97
N SER A 2 -23.10 19.86 -2.71
CA SER A 2 -21.81 19.89 -2.00
C SER A 2 -21.30 18.46 -1.86
N ASN A 3 -20.19 18.15 -2.52
CA ASN A 3 -19.61 16.82 -2.53
C ASN A 3 -19.04 16.55 -1.13
N LYS A 4 -19.72 15.70 -0.34
CA LYS A 4 -19.48 15.56 1.11
C LYS A 4 -18.11 14.96 1.47
N TYR A 5 -17.42 14.34 0.51
CA TYR A 5 -16.14 13.66 0.71
C TYR A 5 -15.15 14.08 -0.38
N ASN A 6 -14.72 15.34 -0.33
CA ASN A 6 -13.72 15.87 -1.24
C ASN A 6 -12.32 15.45 -0.78
N ILE A 7 -11.53 14.89 -1.69
CA ILE A 7 -10.15 14.47 -1.41
C ILE A 7 -9.27 15.61 -0.86
N GLU A 8 -9.44 16.84 -1.35
CA GLU A 8 -8.68 18.01 -0.88
C GLU A 8 -9.03 18.36 0.56
N GLU A 9 -10.30 18.31 0.93
CA GLU A 9 -10.75 18.57 2.30
C GLU A 9 -10.17 17.52 3.26
N ASN A 10 -10.22 16.24 2.88
CA ASN A 10 -9.65 15.15 3.68
C ASN A 10 -8.13 15.27 3.84
N ILE A 11 -7.41 15.60 2.76
CA ILE A 11 -5.97 15.84 2.81
C ILE A 11 -5.66 17.01 3.76
N ASN A 12 -6.38 18.12 3.65
CA ASN A 12 -6.15 19.31 4.49
C ASN A 12 -6.42 19.04 5.98
N ILE A 13 -7.45 18.26 6.32
CA ILE A 13 -7.70 17.82 7.70
C ILE A 13 -6.51 17.04 8.23
N ILE A 14 -6.00 16.07 7.46
CA ILE A 14 -4.86 15.24 7.87
C ILE A 14 -3.58 16.07 8.03
N ILE A 15 -3.31 17.00 7.10
CA ILE A 15 -2.15 17.91 7.19
C ILE A 15 -2.20 18.75 8.46
N ASN A 16 -3.36 19.34 8.76
CA ASN A 16 -3.55 20.19 9.94
C ASN A 16 -3.31 19.41 11.24
N GLU A 17 -3.79 18.17 11.32
CA GLU A 17 -3.61 17.29 12.49
C GLU A 17 -2.17 16.73 12.64
N LEU A 18 -1.40 16.74 11.56
CA LEU A 18 0.01 16.31 11.52
C LEU A 18 1.01 17.47 11.73
N ASN A 19 0.52 18.71 11.95
CA ASN A 19 1.31 19.88 12.32
C ASN A 19 2.52 20.17 11.40
N ASN A 20 2.36 20.05 10.07
CA ASN A 20 3.41 20.37 9.09
C ASN A 20 4.76 19.67 9.36
N ASN A 21 4.72 18.36 9.61
CA ASN A 21 5.96 17.57 9.65
C ASN A 21 6.67 17.64 8.28
N SER A 22 7.93 18.08 8.26
CA SER A 22 8.75 18.20 7.04
C SER A 22 8.96 16.87 6.31
N GLU A 23 8.70 15.76 6.99
CA GLU A 23 8.80 14.41 6.45
C GLU A 23 7.47 13.89 5.87
N LEU A 24 6.39 14.66 5.96
CA LEU A 24 5.09 14.26 5.40
C LEU A 24 5.15 14.26 3.87
N ILE A 25 4.87 13.11 3.27
CA ILE A 25 4.76 12.95 1.82
C ILE A 25 3.31 12.73 1.45
N ILE A 26 2.87 13.48 0.43
CA ILE A 26 1.57 13.36 -0.19
C ILE A 26 1.80 13.13 -1.67
N LYS A 27 1.35 11.98 -2.19
CA LYS A 27 1.42 11.67 -3.61
C LYS A 27 0.03 11.45 -4.17
N ARG A 28 -0.36 12.33 -5.10
CA ARG A 28 -1.63 12.25 -5.84
C ARG A 28 -1.42 11.51 -7.15
N PHE A 29 -2.39 10.71 -7.53
CA PHE A 29 -2.38 9.96 -8.78
C PHE A 29 -3.80 9.56 -9.18
N LEU A 30 -3.94 9.05 -10.40
CA LEU A 30 -5.20 8.57 -10.95
C LEU A 30 -5.19 7.04 -10.99
N ILE A 31 -6.35 6.43 -10.79
CA ILE A 31 -6.57 4.99 -10.95
C ILE A 31 -7.73 4.71 -11.91
N GLY A 32 -7.62 3.61 -12.67
CA GLY A 32 -8.58 3.25 -13.71
C GLY A 32 -8.36 3.99 -15.04
N ILE A 33 -8.88 3.43 -16.14
CA ILE A 33 -8.59 3.92 -17.50
C ILE A 33 -9.73 4.79 -18.06
N LYS A 34 -10.97 4.31 -18.00
CA LYS A 34 -12.10 4.94 -18.70
C LYS A 34 -12.67 6.14 -17.94
N ASN A 35 -12.84 5.99 -16.64
CA ASN A 35 -13.32 7.00 -15.72
C ASN A 35 -12.31 7.08 -14.56
N PRO A 36 -11.18 7.78 -14.76
CA PRO A 36 -10.11 7.79 -13.76
C PRO A 36 -10.59 8.45 -12.48
N ILE A 37 -10.20 7.87 -11.34
CA ILE A 37 -10.54 8.36 -10.00
C ILE A 37 -9.30 9.00 -9.39
N ASP A 38 -9.47 10.23 -8.87
CA ASP A 38 -8.44 10.90 -8.07
C ASP A 38 -8.23 10.18 -6.74
N VAL A 39 -6.97 9.83 -6.47
CA VAL A 39 -6.56 9.24 -5.21
C VAL A 39 -5.27 9.88 -4.72
N ALA A 40 -5.00 9.72 -3.42
CA ALA A 40 -3.77 10.19 -2.81
C ALA A 40 -3.29 9.23 -1.75
N ILE A 41 -1.98 8.97 -1.71
CA ILE A 41 -1.35 8.36 -0.55
C ILE A 41 -0.71 9.43 0.33
N ILE A 42 -0.80 9.23 1.65
CA ILE A 42 -0.12 10.06 2.65
C ILE A 42 0.67 9.14 3.59
N TYR A 43 1.92 9.50 3.83
CA TYR A 43 2.80 8.80 4.76
C TYR A 43 3.91 9.72 5.27
N ILE A 44 4.58 9.34 6.35
CA ILE A 44 5.76 10.05 6.87
C ILE A 44 7.00 9.34 6.35
N ASN A 45 7.83 10.06 5.60
CA ASN A 45 9.12 9.58 5.14
C ASN A 45 10.01 9.20 6.34
N GLY A 46 10.75 8.10 6.23
CA GLY A 46 11.58 7.59 7.34
C GLY A 46 10.84 6.65 8.31
N LEU A 47 9.50 6.62 8.33
CA LEU A 47 8.73 5.60 9.08
C LEU A 47 8.31 4.41 8.21
N VAL A 48 8.37 4.57 6.89
CA VAL A 48 7.88 3.59 5.91
C VAL A 48 8.99 3.06 5.02
N ASN A 49 8.75 1.90 4.40
CA ASN A 49 9.57 1.40 3.30
C ASN A 49 8.99 1.91 1.95
N SER A 50 9.72 2.79 1.27
CA SER A 50 9.31 3.35 -0.03
C SER A 50 9.22 2.29 -1.14
N ASP A 51 10.03 1.23 -1.08
CA ASP A 51 10.00 0.17 -2.10
C ASP A 51 8.73 -0.67 -1.98
N LEU A 52 8.26 -0.94 -0.76
CA LEU A 52 6.95 -1.57 -0.53
C LEU A 52 5.82 -0.69 -1.08
N ILE A 53 5.85 0.62 -0.82
CA ILE A 53 4.84 1.54 -1.34
C ILE A 53 4.84 1.55 -2.88
N ASN A 54 6.02 1.62 -3.49
CA ASN A 54 6.14 1.65 -4.95
C ASN A 54 5.65 0.33 -5.59
N ARG A 55 6.09 -0.82 -5.05
CA ARG A 55 5.83 -2.13 -5.62
C ARG A 55 4.41 -2.65 -5.33
N ASP A 56 3.94 -2.51 -4.10
CA ASP A 56 2.74 -3.21 -3.62
C ASP A 56 1.49 -2.32 -3.53
N ILE A 57 1.66 -1.00 -3.73
CA ILE A 57 0.56 -0.02 -3.67
C ILE A 57 0.50 0.77 -4.98
N LEU A 58 1.57 1.53 -5.31
CA LEU A 58 1.53 2.45 -6.45
C LEU A 58 1.48 1.72 -7.80
N ASN A 59 2.36 0.73 -8.03
CA ASN A 59 2.40 0.02 -9.30
C ASN A 59 1.07 -0.71 -9.61
N PRO A 60 0.48 -1.51 -8.71
CA PRO A 60 -0.80 -2.17 -8.96
C PRO A 60 -1.92 -1.16 -9.25
N LEU A 61 -2.01 -0.09 -8.44
CA LEU A 61 -3.09 0.88 -8.57
C LEU A 61 -2.96 1.75 -9.83
N MET A 62 -1.75 2.18 -10.19
CA MET A 62 -1.52 3.09 -11.32
C MET A 62 -1.47 2.36 -12.68
N ILE A 63 -0.99 1.12 -12.72
CA ILE A 63 -0.64 0.44 -13.98
C ILE A 63 -1.54 -0.77 -14.27
N GLU A 64 -1.98 -1.50 -13.24
CA GLU A 64 -2.67 -2.78 -13.41
C GLU A 64 -4.20 -2.66 -13.46
N ILE A 65 -4.76 -1.56 -12.93
CA ILE A 65 -6.20 -1.31 -12.99
C ILE A 65 -6.61 -0.94 -14.42
N ARG A 66 -7.20 -1.91 -15.13
CA ARG A 66 -7.72 -1.72 -16.49
C ARG A 66 -9.24 -1.64 -16.57
N GLU A 67 -9.93 -2.00 -15.50
CA GLU A 67 -11.39 -2.01 -15.44
C GLU A 67 -11.98 -0.63 -15.11
N ASP A 68 -13.29 -0.51 -15.30
CA ASP A 68 -14.04 0.67 -14.90
C ASP A 68 -14.41 0.56 -13.42
N LEU A 69 -13.85 1.45 -12.59
CA LEU A 69 -14.09 1.47 -11.15
C LEU A 69 -15.39 2.19 -10.76
N SER A 70 -16.01 2.93 -11.68
CA SER A 70 -17.16 3.80 -11.38
C SER A 70 -18.42 3.05 -10.95
N GLU A 71 -18.56 1.78 -11.35
CA GLU A 71 -19.73 0.95 -11.04
C GLU A 71 -19.49 0.03 -9.81
N ILE A 72 -18.31 0.09 -9.20
CA ILE A 72 -17.92 -0.81 -8.12
C ILE A 72 -18.47 -0.30 -6.78
N LEU A 73 -19.37 -1.10 -6.20
CA LEU A 73 -19.82 -0.92 -4.82
C LEU A 73 -18.68 -1.27 -3.86
N TYR A 74 -18.53 -0.49 -2.79
CA TYR A 74 -17.46 -0.67 -1.78
C TYR A 74 -16.05 -0.66 -2.39
N LEU A 75 -15.76 0.36 -3.20
CA LEU A 75 -14.51 0.52 -3.92
C LEU A 75 -13.26 0.31 -3.03
N SER A 76 -13.27 0.81 -1.79
CA SER A 76 -12.15 0.65 -0.86
C SER A 76 -11.84 -0.83 -0.55
N ASP A 77 -12.88 -1.62 -0.25
CA ASP A 77 -12.76 -3.07 0.01
C ASP A 77 -12.34 -3.83 -1.26
N TYR A 78 -12.86 -3.40 -2.41
CA TYR A 78 -12.47 -3.97 -3.69
C TYR A 78 -10.98 -3.80 -4.00
N LEU A 79 -10.45 -2.58 -3.82
CA LEU A 79 -9.04 -2.29 -4.03
C LEU A 79 -8.16 -3.08 -3.06
N CYS A 80 -8.55 -3.18 -1.78
CA CYS A 80 -7.86 -4.01 -0.78
C CYS A 80 -7.76 -5.48 -1.19
N LYS A 81 -8.84 -6.05 -1.75
CA LYS A 81 -8.90 -7.48 -2.08
C LYS A 81 -8.21 -7.83 -3.39
N LYS A 82 -8.16 -6.90 -4.35
CA LYS A 82 -7.73 -7.20 -5.73
C LYS A 82 -6.38 -6.61 -6.11
N TYR A 83 -6.04 -5.42 -5.61
CA TYR A 83 -4.89 -4.66 -6.11
C TYR A 83 -3.86 -4.33 -5.04
N ILE A 84 -4.25 -4.18 -3.78
CA ILE A 84 -3.31 -3.87 -2.70
C ILE A 84 -2.67 -5.16 -2.19
N CYS A 85 -1.37 -5.31 -2.41
CA CYS A 85 -0.62 -6.52 -2.01
C CYS A 85 -0.05 -6.45 -0.59
N ILE A 86 -0.56 -5.55 0.26
CA ILE A 86 -0.18 -5.43 1.67
C ILE A 86 -1.10 -6.30 2.52
N SER A 87 -0.51 -7.21 3.29
CA SER A 87 -1.25 -8.16 4.14
C SER A 87 -2.07 -7.49 5.25
N ASP A 88 -1.51 -6.45 5.89
CA ASP A 88 -2.23 -5.63 6.88
C ASP A 88 -2.78 -4.35 6.23
N ALA A 89 -3.79 -4.54 5.36
CA ALA A 89 -4.60 -3.47 4.80
C ALA A 89 -5.98 -3.44 5.51
N GLN A 90 -6.35 -2.28 6.05
CA GLN A 90 -7.57 -2.09 6.84
C GLN A 90 -8.33 -0.85 6.37
N ILE A 91 -9.66 -0.89 6.49
CA ILE A 91 -10.53 0.25 6.18
C ILE A 91 -10.90 0.96 7.49
N GLU A 92 -10.77 2.27 7.52
CA GLU A 92 -11.12 3.10 8.68
C GLU A 92 -11.87 4.36 8.22
N GLU A 93 -12.85 4.83 9.00
CA GLU A 93 -13.63 6.04 8.70
C GLU A 93 -13.26 7.21 9.62
N ASP A 94 -12.71 6.93 10.81
CA ASP A 94 -12.31 7.95 11.76
C ASP A 94 -10.95 8.55 11.42
N VAL A 95 -10.97 9.79 10.92
CA VAL A 95 -9.77 10.56 10.56
C VAL A 95 -8.77 10.70 11.72
N ARG A 96 -9.21 10.74 12.98
CA ARG A 96 -8.30 10.83 14.12
C ARG A 96 -7.48 9.55 14.29
N LYS A 97 -8.11 8.40 14.08
CA LYS A 97 -7.40 7.11 14.07
C LYS A 97 -6.45 7.04 12.88
N VAL A 98 -6.88 7.49 11.71
CA VAL A 98 -6.02 7.56 10.50
C VAL A 98 -4.75 8.36 10.79
N VAL A 99 -4.89 9.56 11.34
CA VAL A 99 -3.75 10.41 11.74
C VAL A 99 -2.81 9.68 12.70
N ASN A 100 -3.35 8.99 13.71
CA ASN A 100 -2.54 8.21 14.65
C ASN A 100 -1.79 7.06 13.97
N GLN A 101 -2.42 6.40 12.98
CA GLN A 101 -1.78 5.31 12.24
C GLN A 101 -0.67 5.81 11.30
N ILE A 102 -0.84 6.99 10.70
CA ILE A 102 0.22 7.65 9.93
C ILE A 102 1.43 7.95 10.82
N LYS A 103 1.20 8.49 12.03
CA LYS A 103 2.25 8.71 13.05
C LYS A 103 2.96 7.43 13.47
N ASN A 104 2.28 6.29 13.36
CA ASN A 104 2.85 4.97 13.65
C ASN A 104 3.54 4.33 12.43
N GLY A 105 3.67 5.02 11.30
CA GLY A 105 4.35 4.49 10.11
C GLY A 105 3.47 3.64 9.19
N LYS A 106 2.13 3.77 9.27
CA LYS A 106 1.25 3.26 8.21
C LYS A 106 1.15 4.28 7.08
N THR A 107 0.93 3.79 5.86
CA THR A 107 0.52 4.62 4.73
C THR A 107 -1.00 4.63 4.67
N VAL A 108 -1.59 5.79 4.44
CA VAL A 108 -3.03 5.90 4.13
C VAL A 108 -3.22 6.15 2.64
N LEU A 109 -4.22 5.51 2.05
CA LEU A 109 -4.78 5.83 0.74
C LEU A 109 -6.15 6.48 0.92
N ILE A 110 -6.34 7.61 0.25
CA ILE A 110 -7.57 8.40 0.20
C ILE A 110 -8.12 8.30 -1.21
N ILE A 111 -9.41 8.00 -1.31
CA ILE A 111 -10.11 7.90 -2.59
C ILE A 111 -11.13 9.03 -2.67
N ASN A 112 -11.13 9.78 -3.76
CA ASN A 112 -12.08 10.88 -3.93
C ASN A 112 -13.52 10.35 -3.92
N GLN A 113 -14.42 11.09 -3.26
CA GLN A 113 -15.83 10.72 -3.07
C GLN A 113 -16.08 9.50 -2.17
N CYS A 114 -15.04 8.92 -1.55
CA CYS A 114 -15.16 7.89 -0.54
C CYS A 114 -15.04 8.49 0.87
N LYS A 115 -15.85 7.98 1.80
CA LYS A 115 -15.86 8.41 3.21
C LYS A 115 -14.77 7.75 4.06
N ASP A 116 -14.24 6.64 3.56
CA ASP A 116 -13.34 5.74 4.23
C ASP A 116 -11.91 5.86 3.66
N TYR A 117 -10.97 5.40 4.47
CA TYR A 117 -9.54 5.45 4.23
C TYR A 117 -8.99 4.03 4.26
N ILE A 118 -8.04 3.73 3.38
CA ILE A 118 -7.32 2.45 3.42
C ILE A 118 -5.99 2.67 4.13
N LEU A 119 -5.82 2.02 5.28
CA LEU A 119 -4.60 2.00 6.08
C LEU A 119 -3.78 0.77 5.72
N MET A 120 -2.53 0.96 5.33
CA MET A 120 -1.63 -0.12 4.92
C MET A 120 -0.40 -0.09 5.82
N ASP A 121 -0.07 -1.22 6.46
CA ASP A 121 1.18 -1.33 7.21
C ASP A 121 2.36 -1.43 6.23
N THR A 122 2.99 -0.28 6.03
CA THR A 122 4.17 -0.10 5.18
C THR A 122 5.39 0.25 6.02
N LYS A 123 5.36 -0.03 7.33
CA LYS A 123 6.50 0.26 8.21
C LYS A 123 7.76 -0.34 7.60
N GLY A 124 8.88 0.36 7.82
CA GLY A 124 10.22 -0.09 7.47
C GLY A 124 10.59 -1.42 8.12
N GLY A 125 10.04 -2.51 7.62
CA GLY A 125 10.41 -3.85 7.99
C GLY A 125 11.70 -4.19 7.29
N MET A 126 12.81 -4.21 8.02
CA MET A 126 13.77 -5.29 7.83
C MET A 126 13.07 -6.63 8.11
N TYR A 127 12.14 -7.05 7.24
CA TYR A 127 11.86 -8.46 7.10
C TYR A 127 13.13 -9.04 6.50
N ARG A 128 13.98 -9.57 7.40
CA ARG A 128 15.18 -10.31 7.06
C ARG A 128 14.95 -11.16 5.83
N GLN A 129 15.97 -11.18 4.98
CA GLN A 129 16.39 -12.30 4.16
C GLN A 129 16.19 -13.65 4.89
N ILE A 130 14.98 -14.18 4.92
CA ILE A 130 14.72 -15.55 5.34
C ILE A 130 13.62 -16.04 4.40
N SER A 131 13.94 -17.10 3.67
CA SER A 131 13.04 -17.90 2.83
C SER A 131 12.91 -17.50 1.35
N ASP A 132 14.02 -17.25 0.67
CA ASP A 132 14.31 -18.22 -0.40
C ASP A 132 15.44 -19.09 0.13
N ALA A 133 15.04 -20.26 0.62
CA ALA A 133 15.96 -21.34 0.87
C ALA A 133 16.84 -21.49 -0.37
N GLN A 134 18.16 -21.39 -0.19
CA GLN A 134 19.07 -21.98 -1.14
C GLN A 134 18.67 -23.45 -1.25
N ASN A 135 17.90 -23.76 -2.30
CA ASN A 135 17.74 -25.10 -2.81
C ASN A 135 19.07 -25.48 -3.50
N GLU A 136 20.18 -25.32 -2.79
CA GLU A 136 21.35 -26.18 -3.03
C GLU A 136 20.98 -27.53 -2.45
N SER A 137 20.14 -28.23 -3.22
CA SER A 137 20.11 -29.68 -3.14
C SER A 137 21.54 -30.14 -3.41
N SER A 138 22.26 -30.43 -2.32
CA SER A 138 23.48 -31.21 -2.34
C SER A 138 23.16 -32.52 -3.03
N ILE A 139 23.34 -32.58 -4.35
CA ILE A 139 23.53 -33.83 -5.08
C ILE A 139 24.95 -34.29 -4.71
N ARG A 140 25.08 -34.81 -3.49
CA ARG A 140 26.10 -35.80 -3.16
C ARG A 140 25.50 -37.16 -3.51
N GLY A 141 25.55 -37.51 -4.79
CA GLY A 141 25.63 -38.90 -5.16
C GLY A 141 27.10 -39.29 -5.19
N PRO A 142 27.62 -40.15 -4.28
CA PRO A 142 28.89 -40.79 -4.55
C PRO A 142 28.68 -41.76 -5.70
N ARG A 143 28.98 -41.32 -6.93
CA ARG A 143 29.21 -42.24 -8.04
C ARG A 143 30.51 -43.00 -7.73
N GLU A 144 30.32 -44.28 -7.41
CA GLU A 144 31.25 -45.41 -7.59
C GLU A 144 32.75 -45.11 -7.44
N SER A 145 33.30 -45.46 -6.27
CA SER A 145 34.73 -45.74 -6.14
C SER A 145 34.93 -47.25 -6.24
N PHE A 146 35.72 -47.64 -7.22
CA PHE A 146 36.17 -48.99 -7.56
C PHE A 146 36.52 -49.87 -6.35
N ILE A 147 36.11 -51.14 -6.43
CA ILE A 147 36.52 -52.22 -5.54
C ILE A 147 37.83 -52.79 -6.09
N LEU A 148 38.88 -52.85 -5.28
CA LEU A 148 40.05 -53.69 -5.51
C LEU A 148 40.15 -54.71 -4.37
N LYS A 149 39.79 -55.96 -4.67
CA LYS A 149 40.37 -57.14 -4.05
C LYS A 149 40.24 -58.34 -4.98
#